data_AF-A0A2V8PGU1-F1
#
_entry.id   AF-A0A2V8PGU1-F1
#
_cell.length_a   1.000
_cell.length_b   1.000
_cell.length_c   1.000
_cell.angle_alpha   90.00
_cell.angle_beta   90.00
_cell.angle_gamma   90.00
#
_symmetry.space_group_name_H-M   'P 1'
#
loop_
_entity.id
_entity.type
_entity.pdbx_description
1 polymer ?
#
loop_
_entity_poly.entity_id
_entity_poly.type
_entity_poly.pdbx_seq_one_letter_code
_entity_poly.pdbx_strand_id
1 'polypeptide(L)'
;AGSDGLLWAPYLMGERTPHLDPHARAALVGLTASHTRAHVVRAILEGVAFSLRDTFEIFKEMNVPVEEVRLGGGGARSKVWRQIQADIYGREVKTVEAEEGAAYGAGLLAGVAAGAWPSVDAACDAVVRIASTIEPDAESVNLLDRQYEKFRKIYPAMRKITG
;
A
#
# COMPACT_ATOMS: atom_id res chain seq x y z
N ALA A 1 6.88 -13.83 -7.03
CA ALA A 1 5.77 -13.05 -6.46
C ALA A 1 4.56 -13.96 -6.25
N GLY A 2 3.57 -13.54 -5.47
CA GLY A 2 2.27 -14.22 -5.40
C GLY A 2 2.19 -15.42 -4.47
N SER A 3 3.21 -15.65 -3.64
CA SER A 3 3.18 -16.61 -2.51
C SER A 3 2.58 -18.00 -2.82
N ASP A 4 2.78 -18.52 -4.04
CA ASP A 4 2.19 -19.77 -4.56
C ASP A 4 0.66 -19.88 -4.38
N GLY A 5 -0.03 -18.74 -4.42
CA GLY A 5 -1.48 -18.64 -4.30
C GLY A 5 -2.00 -18.49 -2.87
N LEU A 6 -1.12 -18.41 -1.88
CA LEU A 6 -1.46 -18.08 -0.50
C LEU A 6 -1.87 -16.61 -0.37
N LEU A 7 -3.06 -16.36 0.18
CA LEU A 7 -3.61 -15.02 0.34
C LEU A 7 -3.80 -14.66 1.82
N TRP A 8 -3.54 -13.39 2.14
CA TRP A 8 -3.75 -12.83 3.47
C TRP A 8 -4.75 -11.68 3.41
N ALA A 9 -5.86 -11.79 4.13
CA ALA A 9 -6.75 -10.67 4.43
C ALA A 9 -6.26 -9.98 5.72
N PRO A 10 -5.86 -8.70 5.68
CA PRO A 10 -5.12 -8.06 6.77
C PRO A 10 -5.97 -7.46 7.90
N TYR A 11 -7.26 -7.78 7.98
CA TYR A 11 -8.24 -7.10 8.84
C TYR A 11 -8.16 -7.51 10.33
N LEU A 12 -6.96 -7.47 10.93
CA LEU A 12 -6.71 -7.91 12.30
C LEU A 12 -7.54 -7.16 13.34
N MET A 13 -7.85 -5.89 13.08
CA MET A 13 -8.53 -4.97 14.01
C MET A 13 -9.84 -4.42 13.42
N GLY A 14 -10.47 -5.16 12.50
CA GLY A 14 -11.48 -4.60 11.60
C GLY A 14 -10.83 -3.89 10.41
N GLU A 15 -11.66 -3.27 9.57
CA GLU A 15 -11.21 -2.49 8.42
C GLU A 15 -12.04 -1.20 8.27
N ARG A 16 -11.36 -0.09 7.97
CA ARG A 16 -12.02 1.20 7.70
C ARG A 16 -12.33 1.36 6.23
N THR A 17 -11.33 1.22 5.38
CA THR A 17 -11.45 1.42 3.93
C THR A 17 -10.93 0.15 3.26
N PRO A 18 -11.64 -0.43 2.28
CA PRO A 18 -12.87 0.09 1.66
C PRO A 18 -14.18 -0.32 2.39
N HIS A 19 -14.12 -1.25 3.34
CA HIS A 19 -15.32 -1.97 3.80
C HIS A 19 -16.15 -1.28 4.89
N LEU A 20 -15.54 -0.39 5.66
CA LEU A 20 -16.13 0.26 6.84
C LEU A 20 -16.78 -0.75 7.81
N ASP A 21 -16.00 -1.74 8.21
CA ASP A 21 -16.45 -2.89 8.98
C ASP A 21 -15.53 -3.17 10.18
N PRO A 22 -15.92 -2.79 11.42
CA PRO A 22 -15.13 -3.07 12.62
C PRO A 22 -15.13 -4.56 13.03
N HIS A 23 -16.01 -5.36 12.44
CA HIS A 23 -16.13 -6.80 12.71
C HIS A 23 -15.37 -7.65 11.70
N ALA A 24 -14.79 -7.06 10.65
CA ALA A 24 -13.88 -7.75 9.76
C ALA A 24 -12.72 -8.38 10.56
N ARG A 25 -12.31 -9.60 10.19
CA ARG A 25 -11.21 -10.32 10.84
C ARG A 25 -10.18 -10.73 9.81
N ALA A 26 -8.95 -10.98 10.24
CA ALA A 26 -7.92 -11.46 9.34
C ALA A 26 -8.15 -12.92 8.93
N ALA A 27 -7.62 -13.31 7.77
CA ALA A 27 -7.64 -14.70 7.33
C ALA A 27 -6.45 -15.02 6.44
N LEU A 28 -5.91 -16.23 6.62
CA LEU A 28 -4.93 -16.83 5.71
C LEU A 28 -5.65 -17.89 4.88
N VAL A 29 -5.73 -17.70 3.57
CA VAL A 29 -6.55 -18.50 2.66
C VAL A 29 -5.67 -19.18 1.63
N GLY A 30 -5.88 -20.49 1.42
CA GLY A 30 -5.12 -21.28 0.43
C GLY A 30 -3.85 -21.94 0.96
N LEU A 31 -3.70 -22.09 2.28
CA LEU A 31 -2.55 -22.77 2.88
C LEU A 31 -2.48 -24.25 2.48
N THR A 32 -1.28 -24.72 2.16
CA THR A 32 -0.98 -26.12 1.81
C THR A 32 0.33 -26.55 2.48
N ALA A 33 0.62 -27.85 2.48
CA ALA A 33 1.84 -28.40 3.07
C ALA A 33 3.14 -27.98 2.36
N SER A 34 3.09 -27.49 1.12
CA SER A 34 4.26 -26.98 0.39
C SER A 34 4.65 -25.57 0.81
N HIS A 35 3.74 -24.82 1.44
CA HIS A 35 4.02 -23.47 1.87
C HIS A 35 4.96 -23.46 3.08
N THR A 36 5.97 -22.60 2.97
CA THR A 36 6.97 -22.35 4.01
C THR A 36 6.69 -21.04 4.72
N ARG A 37 7.42 -20.78 5.81
CA ARG A 37 7.41 -19.47 6.48
C ARG A 37 7.63 -18.30 5.51
N ALA A 38 8.46 -18.48 4.48
CA ALA A 38 8.70 -17.44 3.49
C ALA A 38 7.44 -17.08 2.70
N HIS A 39 6.62 -18.07 2.35
CA HIS A 39 5.33 -17.84 1.67
C HIS A 39 4.36 -17.07 2.57
N VAL A 40 4.26 -17.44 3.85
CA VAL A 40 3.36 -16.75 4.80
C VAL A 40 3.77 -15.28 4.97
N VAL A 41 5.07 -15.02 5.17
CA VAL A 41 5.57 -13.65 5.30
C VAL A 41 5.31 -12.85 4.02
N ARG A 42 5.56 -13.45 2.86
CA ARG A 42 5.31 -12.80 1.56
C ARG A 42 3.81 -12.52 1.37
N ALA A 43 2.95 -13.48 1.68
CA ALA A 43 1.49 -13.33 1.58
C ALA A 43 0.98 -12.21 2.47
N ILE A 44 1.54 -12.04 3.68
CA ILE A 44 1.20 -10.93 4.58
C ILE A 44 1.54 -9.58 3.93
N LEU A 45 2.75 -9.43 3.39
CA LEU A 45 3.17 -8.19 2.72
C LEU A 45 2.32 -7.88 1.48
N GLU A 46 2.04 -8.89 0.67
CA GLU A 46 1.19 -8.81 -0.52
C GLU A 46 -0.26 -8.50 -0.13
N GLY A 47 -0.81 -9.14 0.91
CA GLY A 47 -2.17 -8.93 1.40
C GLY A 47 -2.42 -7.50 1.92
N VAL A 48 -1.45 -6.92 2.63
CA VAL A 48 -1.53 -5.50 3.04
C VAL A 48 -1.53 -4.59 1.80
N ALA A 49 -0.64 -4.85 0.83
CA ALA A 49 -0.59 -4.08 -0.39
C ALA A 49 -1.87 -4.26 -1.26
N PHE A 50 -2.47 -5.45 -1.30
CA PHE A 50 -3.76 -5.68 -1.97
C PHE A 50 -4.90 -4.90 -1.30
N SER A 51 -4.96 -4.86 0.04
CA SER A 51 -5.94 -4.00 0.73
C SER A 51 -5.74 -2.53 0.38
N LEU A 52 -4.49 -2.05 0.35
CA LEU A 52 -4.18 -0.68 -0.08
C LEU A 52 -4.53 -0.42 -1.55
N ARG A 53 -4.42 -1.44 -2.42
CA ARG A 53 -4.80 -1.36 -3.84
C ARG A 53 -6.28 -1.00 -4.03
N ASP A 54 -7.17 -1.41 -3.12
CA ASP A 54 -8.59 -1.04 -3.18
C ASP A 54 -8.78 0.48 -3.26
N THR A 55 -7.88 1.27 -2.66
CA THR A 55 -7.92 2.74 -2.73
C THR A 55 -7.73 3.26 -4.16
N PHE A 56 -6.90 2.60 -4.97
CA PHE A 56 -6.68 2.99 -6.37
C PHE A 56 -7.90 2.67 -7.23
N GLU A 57 -8.62 1.58 -6.95
CA GLU A 57 -9.88 1.29 -7.63
C GLU A 57 -10.95 2.33 -7.26
N ILE A 58 -11.01 2.77 -6.00
CA ILE A 58 -11.90 3.86 -5.58
C ILE A 58 -11.56 5.17 -6.30
N PHE A 59 -10.27 5.55 -6.38
CA PHE A 59 -9.87 6.75 -7.15
C PHE A 59 -10.28 6.65 -8.61
N LYS A 60 -10.12 5.47 -9.23
CA LYS A 60 -10.54 5.21 -10.60
C LYS A 60 -12.06 5.35 -10.77
N GLU A 61 -12.86 4.79 -9.86
CA GLU A 61 -14.33 4.92 -9.86
C GLU A 61 -14.78 6.39 -9.73
N MET A 62 -14.04 7.19 -8.96
CA MET A 62 -14.29 8.63 -8.80
C MET A 62 -13.73 9.50 -9.94
N ASN A 63 -13.08 8.91 -10.95
CA ASN A 63 -12.34 9.63 -12.00
C ASN A 63 -11.27 10.60 -11.46
N VAL A 64 -10.65 10.25 -10.33
CA VAL A 64 -9.52 11.01 -9.76
C VAL A 64 -8.21 10.37 -10.25
N PRO A 65 -7.38 11.07 -11.03
CA PRO A 65 -6.13 10.52 -11.50
C PRO A 65 -5.13 10.37 -10.33
N VAL A 66 -4.46 9.22 -10.27
CA VAL A 66 -3.29 9.04 -9.41
C VAL A 66 -2.05 9.35 -10.22
N GLU A 67 -1.47 10.52 -9.98
CA GLU A 67 -0.28 10.99 -10.69
C GLU A 67 1.01 10.38 -10.15
N GLU A 68 1.11 10.20 -8.83
CA GLU A 68 2.32 9.71 -8.18
C GLU A 68 2.01 8.96 -6.88
N VAL A 69 2.82 7.94 -6.57
CA VAL A 69 2.76 7.19 -5.31
C VAL A 69 4.04 7.43 -4.51
N ARG A 70 3.93 8.13 -3.37
CA ARG A 70 5.05 8.32 -2.42
C ARG A 70 4.86 7.43 -1.20
N LEU A 71 5.82 6.55 -0.96
CA LEU A 71 5.87 5.65 0.19
C LEU A 71 6.63 6.34 1.34
N GLY A 72 6.02 6.32 2.52
CA GLY A 72 6.60 6.84 3.76
C GLY A 72 6.45 5.88 4.94
N GLY A 73 6.99 6.27 6.09
CA GLY A 73 6.95 5.50 7.33
C GLY A 73 7.85 4.25 7.32
N GLY A 74 7.84 3.50 8.42
CA GLY A 74 8.76 2.37 8.63
C GLY A 74 8.69 1.28 7.55
N GLY A 75 7.52 1.13 6.90
CA GLY A 75 7.33 0.21 5.79
C GLY A 75 8.16 0.52 4.55
N ALA A 76 8.36 1.80 4.26
CA ALA A 76 9.10 2.26 3.08
C ALA A 76 10.61 1.94 3.16
N ARG A 77 11.15 1.61 4.34
CA ARG A 77 12.56 1.23 4.50
C ARG A 77 12.90 -0.09 3.79
N SER A 78 11.93 -1.01 3.68
CA SER A 78 12.14 -2.32 3.05
C SER A 78 12.10 -2.22 1.52
N LYS A 79 13.23 -2.44 0.85
CA LYS A 79 13.29 -2.50 -0.63
C LYS A 79 12.35 -3.57 -1.19
N VAL A 80 12.27 -4.73 -0.54
CA VAL A 80 11.38 -5.81 -0.95
C VAL A 80 9.92 -5.38 -0.88
N TRP A 81 9.52 -4.70 0.19
CA TRP A 81 8.11 -4.30 0.33
C TRP A 81 7.73 -3.14 -0.59
N ARG A 82 8.67 -2.24 -0.92
CA ARG A 82 8.46 -1.23 -1.95
C ARG A 82 8.25 -1.85 -3.33
N GLN A 83 9.04 -2.85 -3.71
CA GLN A 83 8.83 -3.58 -4.96
C GLN A 83 7.47 -4.27 -5.00
N ILE A 84 7.08 -4.96 -3.92
CA ILE A 84 5.75 -5.60 -3.81
C ILE A 84 4.63 -4.57 -4.04
N GLN A 85 4.74 -3.38 -3.45
CA GLN A 85 3.76 -2.32 -3.64
C GLN A 85 3.73 -1.81 -5.09
N ALA A 86 4.89 -1.55 -5.70
CA ALA A 86 4.96 -1.17 -7.12
C ALA A 86 4.28 -2.19 -8.03
N ASP A 87 4.62 -3.47 -7.85
CA ASP A 87 4.07 -4.57 -8.65
C ASP A 87 2.56 -4.73 -8.45
N ILE A 88 2.05 -4.56 -7.22
CA ILE A 88 0.61 -4.68 -6.94
C ILE A 88 -0.17 -3.46 -7.46
N TYR A 89 0.40 -2.27 -7.34
CA TYR A 89 -0.24 -1.03 -7.82
C TYR A 89 -0.14 -0.89 -9.34
N GLY A 90 0.76 -1.63 -9.99
CA GLY A 90 1.06 -1.52 -11.42
C GLY A 90 1.64 -0.15 -11.79
N ARG A 91 2.35 0.49 -10.86
CA ARG A 91 2.80 1.88 -10.96
C ARG A 91 4.15 2.06 -10.28
N GLU A 92 4.89 3.06 -10.75
CA GLU A 92 6.10 3.52 -10.08
C GLU A 92 5.78 3.99 -8.65
N VAL A 93 6.64 3.62 -7.69
CA VAL A 93 6.57 4.11 -6.32
C VAL A 93 7.87 4.82 -5.95
N LYS A 94 7.74 5.95 -5.26
CA LYS A 94 8.85 6.81 -4.87
C LYS A 94 9.01 6.84 -3.35
N THR A 95 10.22 7.07 -2.86
CA THR A 95 10.47 7.47 -1.47
C THR A 95 11.06 8.87 -1.44
N VAL A 96 10.84 9.59 -0.34
CA VAL A 96 11.46 10.91 -0.11
C VAL A 96 12.66 10.79 0.84
N GLU A 97 13.58 11.76 0.79
CA GLU A 97 14.75 11.81 1.69
C GLU A 97 14.36 12.04 3.16
N ALA A 98 13.28 12.78 3.39
CA ALA A 98 12.76 13.03 4.73
C ALA A 98 12.03 11.79 5.28
N GLU A 99 12.66 11.07 6.21
CA GLU A 99 12.04 9.88 6.82
C GLU A 99 10.86 10.22 7.77
N GLU A 100 10.96 11.33 8.50
CA GLU A 100 9.97 11.76 9.50
C GLU A 100 8.90 12.68 8.89
N GLY A 101 8.09 12.13 7.98
CA GLY A 101 7.17 12.92 7.14
C GLY A 101 6.23 13.86 7.91
N ALA A 102 5.66 13.42 9.04
CA ALA A 102 4.74 14.23 9.84
C ALA A 102 5.44 15.42 10.52
N ALA A 103 6.57 15.17 11.19
CA ALA A 103 7.35 16.22 11.83
C ALA A 103 7.94 17.19 10.80
N TYR A 104 8.39 16.66 9.65
CA TYR A 104 8.90 17.47 8.55
C TYR A 104 7.82 18.39 7.98
N GLY A 105 6.63 17.87 7.69
CA GLY A 105 5.49 18.67 7.23
C GLY A 105 5.09 19.76 8.22
N ALA A 106 5.08 19.46 9.53
CA ALA A 106 4.83 20.46 10.56
C ALA A 106 5.88 21.59 10.56
N GLY A 107 7.16 21.25 10.35
CA GLY A 107 8.23 22.24 10.18
C GLY A 107 8.04 23.13 8.95
N LEU A 108 7.61 22.58 7.81
CA LEU A 108 7.30 23.36 6.61
C LEU A 108 6.15 24.35 6.85
N LEU A 109 5.07 23.88 7.49
CA LEU A 109 3.94 24.74 7.85
C LEU A 109 4.36 25.89 8.78
N ALA A 110 5.19 25.60 9.79
CA ALA A 110 5.74 26.62 10.68
C ALA A 110 6.63 27.63 9.92
N GLY A 111 7.45 27.15 8.99
CA GLY A 111 8.29 28.01 8.14
C GLY A 111 7.46 28.94 7.26
N VAL A 112 6.37 28.47 6.67
CA VAL A 112 5.43 29.30 5.90
C VAL A 112 4.77 30.35 6.80
N ALA A 113 4.28 29.94 7.99
CA ALA A 113 3.69 30.88 8.95
C ALA A 113 4.68 31.94 9.44
N ALA A 114 5.97 31.60 9.53
CA ALA A 114 7.05 32.51 9.89
C ALA A 114 7.55 33.38 8.71
N GLY A 115 7.01 33.21 7.50
CA GLY A 115 7.40 33.96 6.31
C GLY A 115 8.69 33.48 5.63
N ALA A 116 9.22 32.30 5.99
CA ALA A 116 10.40 31.73 5.33
C ALA A 116 10.09 31.26 3.89
N TRP A 117 8.84 30.88 3.63
CA TRP A 117 8.33 30.59 2.29
C TRP A 117 6.96 31.26 2.08
N PRO A 118 6.62 31.65 0.86
CA PRO A 118 5.36 32.34 0.56
C PRO A 118 4.13 31.41 0.56
N SER A 119 4.33 30.10 0.41
CA SER A 119 3.27 29.08 0.43
C SER A 119 3.82 27.70 0.80
N VAL A 120 2.92 26.77 1.13
CA VAL A 120 3.29 25.36 1.40
C VAL A 120 3.87 24.70 0.16
N ASP A 121 3.30 24.96 -1.02
CA ASP A 121 3.82 24.42 -2.28
C ASP A 121 5.26 24.91 -2.53
N ALA A 122 5.52 26.21 -2.35
CA ALA A 122 6.86 26.77 -2.51
C ALA A 122 7.86 26.17 -1.50
N ALA A 123 7.44 25.88 -0.27
CA ALA A 123 8.26 25.17 0.71
C ALA A 123 8.54 23.73 0.24
N CYS A 124 7.52 22.99 -0.17
CA CYS A 124 7.65 21.63 -0.66
C CYS A 124 8.59 21.53 -1.87
N ASP A 125 8.43 22.40 -2.87
CA ASP A 125 9.29 22.45 -4.06
C ASP A 125 10.74 22.77 -3.69
N ALA A 126 10.93 23.67 -2.71
CA ALA A 126 12.25 24.07 -2.27
C ALA A 126 13.03 22.96 -1.56
N VAL A 127 12.37 22.05 -0.82
CA VAL A 127 13.11 21.13 0.07
C VAL A 127 12.72 19.65 0.02
N VAL A 128 11.55 19.28 -0.50
CA VAL A 128 11.18 17.86 -0.63
C VAL A 128 11.95 17.26 -1.81
N ARG A 129 12.67 16.18 -1.56
CA ARG A 129 13.50 15.48 -2.56
C ARG A 129 13.16 14.01 -2.63
N ILE A 130 13.09 13.48 -3.85
CA ILE A 130 12.92 12.05 -4.10
C ILE A 130 14.26 11.35 -3.82
N ALA A 131 14.25 10.40 -2.90
CA ALA A 131 15.41 9.60 -2.56
C ALA A 131 15.58 8.39 -3.49
N SER A 132 14.47 7.77 -3.89
CA SER A 132 14.52 6.62 -4.81
C SER A 132 13.19 6.39 -5.51
N THR A 133 13.27 5.77 -6.68
CA THR A 133 12.16 5.34 -7.53
C THR A 133 12.26 3.82 -7.72
N ILE A 134 11.13 3.13 -7.66
CA ILE A 134 11.02 1.71 -7.98
C ILE A 134 9.92 1.52 -9.02
N GLU A 135 10.32 0.94 -10.16
CA GLU A 135 9.43 0.56 -11.25
C GLU A 135 8.78 -0.80 -10.99
N PRO A 136 7.53 -1.01 -11.43
CA PRO A 136 6.87 -2.30 -11.32
C PRO A 136 7.49 -3.32 -12.30
N ASP A 137 7.58 -4.58 -11.85
CA ASP A 137 7.95 -5.70 -12.71
C ASP A 137 6.73 -6.24 -13.47
N ALA A 138 6.75 -6.18 -14.80
CA ALA A 138 5.59 -6.49 -15.64
C ALA A 138 5.07 -7.93 -15.48
N GLU A 139 5.94 -8.91 -15.26
CA GLU A 139 5.52 -10.30 -15.00
C GLU A 139 4.81 -10.41 -13.66
N SER A 140 5.35 -9.78 -12.62
CA SER A 140 4.77 -9.74 -11.29
C SER A 140 3.42 -9.00 -11.28
N VAL A 141 3.29 -7.88 -11.99
CA VAL A 141 2.01 -7.15 -12.15
C VAL A 141 0.93 -8.08 -12.69
N ASN A 142 1.19 -8.74 -13.82
CA ASN A 142 0.22 -9.65 -14.45
C ASN A 142 -0.19 -10.81 -13.53
N LEU A 143 0.75 -11.35 -12.75
CA LEU A 143 0.46 -12.39 -11.78
C LEU A 143 -0.40 -11.87 -10.63
N LEU A 144 -0.03 -10.72 -10.07
CA LEU A 144 -0.65 -10.15 -8.87
C LEU A 144 -2.02 -9.56 -9.18
N ASP A 145 -2.27 -9.06 -10.40
CA ASP A 145 -3.61 -8.70 -10.87
C ASP A 145 -4.59 -9.87 -10.77
N ARG A 146 -4.19 -11.05 -11.26
CA ARG A 146 -5.02 -12.26 -11.16
C ARG A 146 -5.23 -12.70 -9.71
N GLN A 147 -4.29 -12.41 -8.82
CA GLN A 147 -4.43 -12.71 -7.40
C GLN A 147 -5.30 -11.70 -6.67
N TYR A 148 -5.22 -10.43 -7.03
CA TYR A 148 -6.07 -9.37 -6.48
C TYR A 148 -7.55 -9.69 -6.71
N GLU A 149 -7.91 -10.17 -7.90
CA GLU A 149 -9.27 -10.65 -8.19
C GLU A 149 -9.74 -11.79 -7.28
N LYS A 150 -8.82 -12.63 -6.81
CA LYS A 150 -9.13 -13.68 -5.81
C LYS A 150 -9.21 -13.08 -4.41
N PHE A 151 -8.29 -12.19 -4.06
CA PHE A 151 -8.25 -11.49 -2.78
C PHE A 151 -9.56 -10.75 -2.49
N ARG A 152 -10.12 -10.03 -3.48
CA ARG A 152 -11.39 -9.31 -3.34
C ARG A 152 -12.58 -10.19 -2.96
N LYS A 153 -12.51 -11.50 -3.24
CA LYS A 153 -13.57 -12.46 -2.88
C LYS A 153 -13.51 -12.90 -1.42
N ILE A 154 -12.40 -12.68 -0.73
CA ILE A 154 -12.19 -13.13 0.64
C ILE A 154 -13.14 -12.39 1.60
N TYR A 155 -13.21 -11.06 1.54
CA TYR A 155 -14.05 -10.29 2.46
C TYR A 155 -15.54 -10.65 2.36
N PRO A 156 -16.19 -10.66 1.17
CA PRO A 156 -17.60 -11.06 1.07
C PRO A 156 -17.88 -12.49 1.53
N ALA A 157 -16.91 -13.41 1.36
CA ALA A 157 -17.05 -14.77 1.83
C ALA A 157 -16.99 -14.85 3.36
N MET A 158 -16.02 -14.17 3.98
CA MET A 158 -15.86 -14.15 5.42
C MET A 158 -16.96 -13.42 6.15
N ARG A 159 -17.47 -12.31 5.60
CA ARG A 159 -18.59 -11.57 6.18
C ARG A 159 -19.83 -12.45 6.38
N LYS A 160 -20.03 -13.47 5.53
CA LYS A 160 -21.13 -14.45 5.69
C LYS A 160 -20.90 -15.48 6.80
N ILE A 161 -19.66 -15.61 7.27
CA ILE A 161 -19.25 -16.57 8.29
C ILE A 161 -19.17 -15.91 9.66
N THR A 162 -18.60 -14.70 9.72
CA THR A 162 -18.29 -14.00 10.97
C THR A 162 -19.18 -12.79 11.26
N GLY A 163 -20.03 -12.41 10.29
CA GLY A 163 -20.97 -11.29 10.42
C GLY A 163 -22.35 -11.72 10.92
#